data_AF-T1AKR3-F1
#
_entry.id   AF-T1AKR3-F1
#
_cell.length_a   1.000
_cell.length_b   1.000
_cell.length_c   1.000
_cell.angle_alpha   90.00
_cell.angle_beta   90.00
_cell.angle_gamma   90.00
#
_symmetry.space_group_name_H-M   'P 1'
#
loop_
_entity.id
_entity.type
_entity.pdbx_description
1 polymer ?
#
loop_
_entity_poly.entity_id
_entity_poly.type
_entity_poly.pdbx_seq_one_letter_code
_entity_poly.pdbx_strand_id
1 'polypeptide(L)'
;EPLGLMDCSPASDGAAALILASEEYVKKNKLHGIKILASAVAQDYLALHSRKSIYRFDSTVVAARKAFERSGLKPDDISFAEIHDSYSIYGLIELEDLGFAMKGKAKEMLPEDIKLDGRIPINPSGGLKAKGNPFGATGVGQFVEAFQQLNGKTKDRQVKSPKN
;
A
#
# COMPACT_ATOMS: atom_id res chain seq x y z
N GLU A 1 -25.16 9.47 -1.79
CA GLU A 1 -25.06 10.27 -0.56
C GLU A 1 -24.69 9.37 0.62
N PRO A 2 -23.39 9.01 0.74
CA PRO A 2 -22.83 8.93 2.11
C PRO A 2 -21.39 9.48 2.27
N LEU A 3 -20.69 9.85 1.19
CA LEU A 3 -19.31 10.34 1.26
C LEU A 3 -19.27 11.86 1.41
N GLY A 4 -18.47 12.34 2.37
CA GLY A 4 -18.20 13.77 2.59
C GLY A 4 -16.83 14.21 2.07
N LEU A 5 -16.51 15.49 2.22
CA LEU A 5 -15.24 16.07 1.76
C LEU A 5 -14.01 15.34 2.35
N MET A 6 -14.06 14.97 3.62
CA MET A 6 -12.97 14.30 4.34
C MET A 6 -12.85 12.80 4.02
N ASP A 7 -13.75 12.27 3.20
CA ASP A 7 -13.63 10.93 2.63
C ASP A 7 -12.77 10.91 1.38
N CYS A 8 -12.55 12.05 0.71
CA CYS A 8 -11.80 12.17 -0.53
C CYS A 8 -10.36 12.65 -0.28
N SER A 9 -9.38 12.11 -1.02
CA SER A 9 -8.04 12.68 -1.03
C SER A 9 -8.02 14.06 -1.71
N PRO A 10 -7.19 15.00 -1.23
CA PRO A 10 -7.06 16.29 -1.88
C PRO A 10 -6.32 16.16 -3.21
N ALA A 11 -6.68 17.02 -4.17
CA ALA A 11 -5.84 17.26 -5.34
C ALA A 11 -4.49 17.83 -4.88
N SER A 12 -3.39 17.36 -5.46
CA SER A 12 -2.05 17.73 -4.98
C SER A 12 -1.04 17.70 -6.11
N ASP A 13 -0.06 18.60 -6.02
CA ASP A 13 1.14 18.60 -6.85
C ASP A 13 2.27 17.89 -6.11
N GLY A 14 3.11 17.14 -6.83
CA GLY A 14 4.23 16.45 -6.22
C GLY A 14 4.98 15.51 -7.17
N ALA A 15 6.17 15.10 -6.75
CA ALA A 15 7.01 14.15 -7.46
C ALA A 15 7.65 13.17 -6.48
N ALA A 16 7.90 11.95 -6.95
CA ALA A 16 8.64 10.92 -6.24
C ALA A 16 9.53 10.16 -7.23
N ALA A 17 10.68 9.68 -6.75
CA ALA A 17 11.64 8.95 -7.58
C ALA A 17 12.26 7.79 -6.80
N LEU A 18 12.66 6.76 -7.53
CA LEU A 18 13.41 5.61 -7.02
C LEU A 18 14.60 5.34 -7.93
N ILE A 19 15.69 4.84 -7.34
CA ILE A 19 16.81 4.29 -8.07
C ILE A 19 16.77 2.78 -7.90
N LEU A 20 16.67 2.05 -9.01
CA LEU A 20 16.66 0.60 -9.03
C LEU A 20 17.99 0.08 -9.57
N ALA A 21 18.53 -0.95 -8.93
CA ALA A 21 19.74 -1.63 -9.35
C ALA A 21 19.60 -3.13 -9.12
N SER A 22 20.33 -3.94 -9.89
CA SER A 22 20.40 -5.38 -9.64
C SER A 22 21.07 -5.66 -8.31
N GLU A 23 20.70 -6.76 -7.67
CA GLU A 23 21.32 -7.21 -6.42
C GLU A 23 22.85 -7.40 -6.58
N GLU A 24 23.29 -7.87 -7.75
CA GLU A 24 24.70 -7.98 -8.10
C GLU A 24 25.42 -6.63 -8.10
N TYR A 25 24.84 -5.60 -8.74
CA TYR A 25 25.42 -4.27 -8.77
C TYR A 25 25.52 -3.65 -7.37
N VAL A 26 24.48 -3.82 -6.56
CA VAL A 26 24.45 -3.35 -5.16
C VAL A 26 25.55 -4.02 -4.35
N LYS A 27 25.68 -5.35 -4.43
CA LYS A 27 26.72 -6.12 -3.73
C LYS A 27 28.13 -5.77 -4.19
N LYS A 28 28.37 -5.73 -5.51
CA LYS A 28 29.67 -5.42 -6.11
C LYS A 28 30.19 -4.05 -5.68
N ASN A 29 29.31 -3.05 -5.63
CA ASN A 29 29.65 -1.68 -5.29
C ASN A 29 29.47 -1.37 -3.79
N LYS A 30 29.17 -2.36 -2.95
CA LYS A 30 28.93 -2.22 -1.51
C LYS A 30 27.91 -1.12 -1.17
N LEU A 31 26.87 -1.03 -1.99
CA LEU A 31 25.78 -0.07 -1.80
C LEU A 31 24.75 -0.63 -0.82
N HIS A 32 23.96 0.27 -0.22
CA HIS A 32 22.81 -0.08 0.59
C HIS A 32 21.53 0.00 -0.23
N GLY A 33 20.66 -0.99 -0.10
CA GLY A 33 19.37 -1.03 -0.79
C GLY A 33 18.38 -1.95 -0.11
N ILE A 34 17.10 -1.69 -0.33
CA ILE A 34 16.00 -2.57 0.09
C ILE A 34 15.58 -3.41 -1.11
N LYS A 35 15.45 -4.72 -0.91
CA LYS A 35 15.12 -5.65 -1.98
C LYS A 35 13.62 -5.63 -2.26
N ILE A 36 13.25 -5.54 -3.54
CA ILE A 36 11.88 -5.79 -3.99
C ILE A 36 11.70 -7.31 -4.11
N LEU A 37 10.93 -7.90 -3.20
CA LEU A 37 10.69 -9.36 -3.18
C LEU A 37 9.82 -9.82 -4.33
N ALA A 38 8.79 -9.04 -4.67
CA ALA A 38 7.91 -9.30 -5.80
C ALA A 38 7.27 -8.02 -6.33
N SER A 39 6.92 -8.03 -7.61
CA SER A 39 6.02 -7.06 -8.24
C SER A 39 5.08 -7.81 -9.16
N ALA A 40 3.81 -7.42 -9.15
CA ALA A 40 2.78 -8.02 -9.98
C ALA A 40 1.76 -6.96 -10.40
N VAL A 41 1.20 -7.16 -11.59
CA VAL A 41 0.18 -6.29 -12.17
C VAL A 41 -0.99 -7.15 -12.62
N ALA A 42 -2.18 -6.58 -12.48
CA ALA A 42 -3.41 -7.09 -13.07
C ALA A 42 -4.28 -5.91 -13.48
N GLN A 43 -5.18 -6.17 -14.41
CA GLN A 43 -6.09 -5.17 -14.97
C GLN A 43 -7.51 -5.70 -14.88
N ASP A 44 -8.48 -4.79 -14.84
CA ASP A 44 -9.91 -5.08 -14.84
C ASP A 44 -10.60 -4.11 -15.81
N TYR A 45 -11.90 -4.32 -16.05
CA TYR A 45 -12.68 -3.49 -16.94
C TYR A 45 -12.73 -2.03 -16.47
N LEU A 46 -12.54 -1.11 -17.42
CA LEU A 46 -12.67 0.32 -17.16
C LEU A 46 -14.13 0.67 -16.83
N ALA A 47 -15.08 0.14 -17.60
CA ALA A 47 -16.49 0.41 -17.41
C ALA A 47 -17.06 -0.38 -16.22
N LEU A 48 -17.67 0.34 -15.26
CA LEU A 48 -18.21 -0.25 -14.04
C LEU A 48 -19.24 -1.35 -14.29
N HIS A 49 -20.12 -1.17 -15.28
CA HIS A 49 -21.17 -2.15 -15.61
C HIS A 49 -20.62 -3.47 -16.15
N SER A 50 -19.37 -3.50 -16.62
CA SER A 50 -18.70 -4.72 -17.09
C SER A 50 -17.99 -5.47 -15.95
N ARG A 51 -17.87 -4.87 -14.78
CA ARG A 51 -17.24 -5.50 -13.61
C ARG A 51 -18.21 -6.45 -12.94
N LYS A 52 -17.67 -7.56 -12.40
CA LYS A 52 -18.43 -8.55 -11.63
C LYS A 52 -18.88 -8.01 -10.27
N SER A 53 -18.13 -7.07 -9.71
CA SER A 53 -18.41 -6.45 -8.41
C SER A 53 -18.02 -4.97 -8.44
N ILE A 54 -18.73 -4.18 -7.64
CA ILE A 54 -18.45 -2.76 -7.38
C ILE A 54 -17.91 -2.52 -5.97
N TYR A 55 -17.80 -3.57 -5.15
CA TYR A 55 -17.32 -3.53 -3.76
C TYR A 55 -16.02 -4.33 -3.58
N ARG A 56 -15.37 -4.69 -4.68
CA ARG A 56 -14.10 -5.41 -4.77
C ARG A 56 -13.39 -5.02 -6.06
N PHE A 57 -12.08 -4.91 -6.01
CA PHE A 57 -11.21 -4.70 -7.16
C PHE A 57 -10.55 -6.03 -7.52
N ASP A 58 -11.09 -6.74 -8.51
CA ASP A 58 -10.53 -8.02 -8.95
C ASP A 58 -9.09 -7.88 -9.46
N SER A 59 -8.73 -6.72 -10.02
CA SER A 59 -7.34 -6.38 -10.33
C SER A 59 -6.45 -6.39 -9.08
N THR A 60 -6.88 -5.77 -7.98
CA THR A 60 -6.12 -5.75 -6.72
C THR A 60 -5.96 -7.17 -6.19
N VAL A 61 -7.02 -7.96 -6.13
CA VAL A 61 -6.96 -9.35 -5.62
C VAL A 61 -6.02 -10.22 -6.46
N VAL A 62 -6.08 -10.12 -7.79
CA VAL A 62 -5.22 -10.91 -8.69
C VAL A 62 -3.76 -10.46 -8.58
N ALA A 63 -3.50 -9.15 -8.50
CA ALA A 63 -2.16 -8.61 -8.34
C ALA A 63 -1.55 -9.01 -6.99
N ALA A 64 -2.30 -8.87 -5.90
CA ALA A 64 -1.90 -9.24 -4.55
C ALA A 64 -1.56 -10.73 -4.47
N ARG A 65 -2.44 -11.60 -4.96
CA ARG A 65 -2.21 -13.04 -5.00
C ARG A 65 -0.92 -13.39 -5.73
N LYS A 66 -0.70 -12.83 -6.93
CA LYS A 66 0.54 -13.05 -7.70
C LYS A 66 1.78 -12.56 -6.95
N ALA A 67 1.70 -11.43 -6.24
CA ALA A 67 2.82 -10.89 -5.47
C ALA A 67 3.15 -11.76 -4.24
N PHE A 68 2.14 -12.23 -3.51
CA PHE A 68 2.31 -13.17 -2.40
C PHE A 68 2.86 -14.53 -2.87
N GLU A 69 2.31 -15.10 -3.94
CA GLU A 69 2.81 -16.34 -4.55
C GLU A 69 4.29 -16.23 -4.97
N ARG A 70 4.69 -15.10 -5.56
CA ARG A 70 6.09 -14.86 -6.01
C ARG A 70 7.07 -14.60 -4.85
N SER A 71 6.61 -13.90 -3.82
CA SER A 71 7.44 -13.57 -2.65
C SER A 71 7.52 -14.73 -1.64
N GLY A 72 6.57 -15.67 -1.69
CA GLY A 72 6.41 -16.73 -0.70
C GLY A 72 5.84 -16.24 0.64
N LEU A 73 5.38 -14.99 0.71
CA LEU A 73 4.81 -14.37 1.90
C LEU A 73 3.30 -14.51 1.95
N LYS A 74 2.73 -14.31 3.14
CA LYS A 74 1.30 -14.20 3.40
C LYS A 74 0.96 -12.80 3.94
N PRO A 75 -0.32 -12.39 3.93
CA PRO A 75 -0.73 -11.12 4.53
C PRO A 75 -0.24 -10.93 5.97
N ASP A 76 -0.23 -11.99 6.79
CA ASP A 76 0.25 -11.96 8.18
C ASP A 76 1.77 -11.76 8.33
N ASP A 77 2.55 -11.93 7.24
CA ASP A 77 3.99 -11.67 7.25
C ASP A 77 4.31 -10.18 7.03
N ILE A 78 3.33 -9.38 6.60
CA ILE A 78 3.49 -7.97 6.27
C ILE A 78 3.46 -7.11 7.54
N SER A 79 4.53 -6.34 7.75
CA SER A 79 4.69 -5.52 8.96
C SER A 79 4.04 -4.13 8.89
N PHE A 80 3.76 -3.63 7.69
CA PHE A 80 2.97 -2.42 7.41
C PHE A 80 2.62 -2.39 5.92
N ALA A 81 1.62 -1.62 5.53
CA ALA A 81 1.25 -1.46 4.12
C ALA A 81 0.95 -0.01 3.76
N GLU A 82 1.35 0.38 2.54
CA GLU A 82 0.84 1.58 1.88
C GLU A 82 -0.17 1.15 0.82
N ILE A 83 -1.42 1.59 0.95
CA ILE A 83 -2.55 1.24 0.08
C ILE A 83 -3.10 2.48 -0.62
N HIS A 84 -3.89 2.28 -1.68
CA HIS A 84 -4.46 3.38 -2.46
C HIS A 84 -5.81 3.83 -1.88
N ASP A 85 -5.79 4.68 -0.85
CA ASP A 85 -6.97 5.17 -0.12
C ASP A 85 -7.46 6.56 -0.62
N SER A 86 -7.59 6.73 -1.94
CA SER A 86 -8.12 7.99 -2.52
C SER A 86 -9.54 8.33 -2.04
N TYR A 87 -10.28 7.30 -1.62
CA TYR A 87 -11.52 7.44 -0.86
C TYR A 87 -11.47 6.56 0.40
N SER A 88 -12.11 6.98 1.48
CA SER A 88 -12.15 6.21 2.75
C SER A 88 -12.65 4.78 2.55
N ILE A 89 -13.69 4.60 1.72
CA ILE A 89 -14.23 3.28 1.37
C ILE A 89 -13.25 2.43 0.54
N TYR A 90 -12.39 3.05 -0.28
CA TYR A 90 -11.37 2.30 -1.02
C TYR A 90 -10.33 1.72 -0.09
N GLY A 91 -9.96 2.44 0.98
CA GLY A 91 -9.09 1.90 2.02
C GLY A 91 -9.65 0.60 2.61
N LEU A 92 -10.94 0.56 2.96
CA LEU A 92 -11.58 -0.66 3.46
C LEU A 92 -11.59 -1.79 2.43
N ILE A 93 -11.92 -1.50 1.18
CA ILE A 93 -11.94 -2.51 0.10
C ILE A 93 -10.53 -3.09 -0.12
N GLU A 94 -9.51 -2.24 -0.17
CA GLU A 94 -8.11 -2.64 -0.33
C GLU A 94 -7.63 -3.53 0.83
N LEU A 95 -8.01 -3.25 2.08
CA LEU A 95 -7.67 -4.14 3.21
C LEU A 95 -8.22 -5.56 3.03
N GLU A 96 -9.46 -5.67 2.52
CA GLU A 96 -10.07 -6.97 2.25
C GLU A 96 -9.44 -7.66 1.05
N ASP A 97 -9.19 -6.90 -0.02
CA ASP A 97 -8.73 -7.43 -1.30
C ASP A 97 -7.24 -7.82 -1.25
N LEU A 98 -6.44 -7.18 -0.40
CA LEU A 98 -5.07 -7.57 -0.06
C LEU A 98 -5.01 -8.74 0.94
N GLY A 99 -6.16 -9.11 1.53
CA GLY A 99 -6.28 -10.25 2.44
C GLY A 99 -5.93 -9.96 3.91
N PHE A 100 -5.88 -8.69 4.32
CA PHE A 100 -5.71 -8.29 5.72
C PHE A 100 -7.00 -8.45 6.54
N ALA A 101 -8.15 -8.39 5.87
CA ALA A 101 -9.45 -8.66 6.46
C ALA A 101 -10.27 -9.63 5.60
N MET A 102 -11.22 -10.33 6.22
CA MET A 102 -12.27 -11.02 5.46
C MET A 102 -13.17 -10.00 4.75
N LYS A 103 -13.83 -10.43 3.66
CA LYS A 103 -14.75 -9.56 2.92
C LYS A 103 -15.88 -9.03 3.82
N GLY A 104 -16.10 -7.72 3.80
CA GLY A 104 -17.05 -7.02 4.66
C GLY A 104 -16.61 -6.82 6.12
N LYS A 105 -15.37 -7.16 6.47
CA LYS A 105 -14.87 -7.17 7.85
C LYS A 105 -13.75 -6.17 8.12
N ALA A 106 -13.26 -5.44 7.12
CA ALA A 106 -12.18 -4.46 7.33
C ALA A 106 -12.54 -3.35 8.34
N LYS A 107 -13.83 -3.03 8.52
CA LYS A 107 -14.27 -2.08 9.56
C LYS A 107 -13.87 -2.51 10.98
N GLU A 108 -13.82 -3.81 11.26
CA GLU A 108 -13.50 -4.34 12.59
C GLU A 108 -12.04 -4.07 12.98
N MET A 109 -11.17 -3.82 11.99
CA MET A 109 -9.77 -3.43 12.22
C MET A 109 -9.61 -1.95 12.61
N LEU A 110 -10.63 -1.12 12.42
CA LEU A 110 -10.52 0.33 12.61
C LEU A 110 -10.75 0.77 14.06
N PRO A 111 -9.95 1.73 14.58
CA PRO A 111 -8.63 2.14 14.10
C PRO A 111 -7.49 1.28 14.69
N GLU A 112 -7.80 0.46 15.69
CA GLU A 112 -6.80 -0.14 16.60
C GLU A 112 -5.80 -1.07 15.91
N ASP A 113 -6.24 -1.84 14.93
CA ASP A 113 -5.34 -2.77 14.23
C ASP A 113 -4.50 -2.06 13.18
N ILE A 114 -4.98 -0.96 12.62
CA ILE A 114 -4.34 -0.29 11.47
C ILE A 114 -3.58 0.99 11.81
N LYS A 115 -3.70 1.49 13.05
CA LYS A 115 -2.93 2.64 13.53
C LYS A 115 -1.43 2.32 13.58
N LEU A 116 -0.60 3.35 13.76
CA LEU A 116 0.86 3.25 13.66
C LEU A 116 1.50 2.17 14.57
N ASP A 117 0.92 1.94 15.74
CA ASP A 117 1.36 0.92 16.70
C ASP A 117 0.40 -0.28 16.80
N GLY A 118 -0.53 -0.40 15.85
CA GLY A 118 -1.47 -1.50 15.71
C GLY A 118 -0.83 -2.77 15.16
N ARG A 119 -1.66 -3.79 14.93
CA ARG A 119 -1.24 -5.10 14.39
C ARG A 119 -0.58 -4.97 13.02
N ILE A 120 -1.15 -4.18 12.12
CA ILE A 120 -0.64 -3.92 10.77
C ILE A 120 -0.84 -2.44 10.43
N PRO A 121 0.14 -1.57 10.70
CA PRO A 121 0.05 -0.16 10.36
C PRO A 121 -0.25 0.05 8.87
N ILE A 122 -1.34 0.75 8.58
CA ILE A 122 -1.77 1.08 7.23
C ILE A 122 -1.53 2.55 6.99
N ASN A 123 -0.90 2.86 5.86
CA ASN A 123 -0.61 4.22 5.42
C ASN A 123 0.10 5.04 6.50
N PRO A 124 1.23 4.57 7.08
CA PRO A 124 1.97 5.36 8.07
C PRO A 124 2.42 6.72 7.52
N SER A 125 2.52 6.90 6.20
CA SER A 125 2.75 8.21 5.59
C SER A 125 1.58 9.20 5.70
N GLY A 126 0.43 8.76 6.19
CA GLY A 126 -0.86 9.46 6.14
C GLY A 126 -1.72 9.09 4.92
N GLY A 127 -1.22 8.25 4.03
CA GLY A 127 -1.94 7.78 2.85
C GLY A 127 -2.27 8.93 1.88
N LEU A 128 -3.04 8.64 0.84
CA LEU A 128 -3.48 9.67 -0.10
C LEU A 128 -4.38 10.70 0.59
N LYS A 129 -5.09 10.28 1.65
CA LYS A 129 -6.00 11.15 2.41
C LYS A 129 -5.31 12.34 3.05
N ALA A 130 -4.12 12.16 3.65
CA ALA A 130 -3.40 13.24 4.32
C ALA A 130 -2.14 13.70 3.58
N LYS A 131 -1.40 12.79 2.92
CA LYS A 131 -0.19 13.12 2.15
C LYS A 131 -0.50 13.86 0.84
N GLY A 132 -1.69 13.63 0.29
CA GLY A 132 -2.11 14.10 -1.03
C GLY A 132 -1.97 13.04 -2.12
N ASN A 133 -2.61 13.30 -3.26
CA ASN A 133 -2.69 12.35 -4.38
C ASN A 133 -2.20 12.94 -5.71
N PRO A 134 -0.89 13.23 -5.85
CA PRO A 134 -0.29 13.56 -7.14
C PRO A 134 -0.27 12.29 -8.02
N PHE A 135 -1.28 12.13 -8.88
CA PHE A 135 -1.60 10.88 -9.61
C PHE A 135 -0.40 10.01 -9.98
N GLY A 136 0.51 10.51 -10.82
CA GLY A 136 1.66 9.74 -11.32
C GLY A 136 2.74 9.47 -10.26
N ALA A 137 2.82 10.30 -9.22
CA ALA A 137 3.82 10.18 -8.16
C ALA A 137 3.36 9.29 -7.00
N THR A 138 2.05 9.08 -6.81
CA THR A 138 1.50 8.32 -5.67
C THR A 138 2.13 6.94 -5.52
N GLY A 139 2.15 6.11 -6.58
CA GLY A 139 2.68 4.75 -6.51
C GLY A 139 4.18 4.71 -6.16
N VAL A 140 4.97 5.61 -6.74
CA VAL A 140 6.40 5.75 -6.42
C VAL A 140 6.59 6.28 -5.00
N GLY A 141 5.73 7.18 -4.55
CA GLY A 141 5.70 7.74 -3.19
C GLY A 141 5.43 6.67 -2.12
N GLN A 142 4.63 5.66 -2.41
CA GLN A 142 4.40 4.51 -1.51
C GLN A 142 5.69 3.70 -1.31
N PHE A 143 6.44 3.43 -2.39
CA PHE A 143 7.77 2.79 -2.29
C PHE A 143 8.80 3.66 -1.57
N VAL A 144 8.76 4.99 -1.76
CA VAL A 144 9.64 5.92 -1.03
C VAL A 144 9.36 5.90 0.47
N GLU A 145 8.10 5.82 0.89
CA GLU A 145 7.77 5.63 2.30
C GLU A 145 8.26 4.27 2.80
N ALA A 146 7.97 3.18 2.08
CA ALA A 146 8.41 1.84 2.47
C ALA A 146 9.94 1.76 2.63
N PHE A 147 10.69 2.36 1.70
CA PHE A 147 12.14 2.47 1.79
C PHE A 147 12.58 3.25 3.04
N GLN A 148 11.93 4.37 3.37
CA GLN A 148 12.28 5.14 4.57
C GLN A 148 11.93 4.38 5.86
N GLN A 149 10.78 3.73 5.92
CA GLN A 149 10.34 2.92 7.06
C GLN A 149 11.32 1.79 7.35
N LEU A 150 11.68 1.01 6.32
CA LEU A 150 12.63 -0.11 6.41
C LEU A 150 14.07 0.33 6.73
N ASN A 151 14.37 1.62 6.54
CA ASN A 151 15.65 2.24 6.91
C ASN A 151 15.64 2.94 8.27
N GLY A 152 14.52 2.97 9.00
CA GLY A 152 14.46 3.68 10.28
C GLY A 152 14.45 5.21 10.14
N LYS A 153 14.00 5.76 9.01
CA LYS A 153 14.16 7.18 8.66
C LYS A 153 12.88 8.02 8.73
N THR A 154 11.79 7.51 9.28
CA THR A 154 10.49 8.23 9.26
C THR A 154 10.14 8.95 10.57
N LYS A 155 11.08 9.07 11.53
CA LYS A 155 10.92 9.84 12.77
C LYS A 155 9.63 9.43 13.52
N ASP A 156 8.71 10.36 13.73
CA ASP A 156 7.51 10.17 14.55
C ASP A 156 6.51 9.17 13.96
N ARG A 157 6.59 8.89 12.65
CA ARG A 157 5.75 7.89 11.98
C ARG A 157 6.46 6.56 11.75
N GLN A 158 7.54 6.28 12.48
CA GLN A 158 8.29 5.04 12.37
C GLN A 158 7.48 3.83 12.88
N VAL A 159 7.24 2.88 11.98
CA VAL A 159 6.66 1.57 12.33
C VAL A 159 7.62 0.84 13.26
N LYS A 160 7.09 0.20 14.31
CA LYS A 160 7.89 -0.59 15.25
C LYS A 160 8.39 -1.86 14.56
N SER A 161 9.72 -2.02 14.50
CA SER A 161 10.38 -3.24 13.99
C SER A 161 9.87 -3.73 12.62
N PRO A 162 9.93 -2.90 11.56
CA PRO A 162 9.48 -3.31 10.25
C PRO A 162 10.40 -4.42 9.72
N LYS A 163 9.80 -5.46 9.13
CA LYS A 163 10.52 -6.64 8.61
C LYS A 163 10.96 -6.38 7.16
N ASN A 164 12.24 -6.65 6.89
CA ASN A 164 12.84 -6.67 5.54
C ASN A 164 12.73 -8.06 4.91
#